data_AF-A0A2V6PJ28-F1
#
_entry.id   AF-A0A2V6PJ28-F1
#
_cell.length_a   1.000
_cell.length_b   1.000
_cell.length_c   1.000
_cell.angle_alpha   90.00
_cell.angle_beta   90.00
_cell.angle_gamma   90.00
#
_symmetry.space_group_name_H-M   'P 1'
#
loop_
_entity.id
_entity.type
_entity.pdbx_description
1 polymer ?
#
loop_
_entity_poly.entity_id
_entity_poly.type
_entity_poly.pdbx_seq_one_letter_code
_entity_poly.pdbx_strand_id
1 'polypeptide(L)'
;MTGTMLDQDQEAYVAAIVTIAERDTSIARVLREIVALDGAVRAGALDLVSAHLRTRTGDADVFACFEALRRDDVARRIAERLGPPG
;
A
#
# COMPACT_ATOMS: atom_id res chain seq x y z
N MET A 1 -15.43 8.93 -16.72
CA MET A 1 -14.41 8.21 -15.94
C MET A 1 -13.15 9.06 -15.92
N THR A 2 -13.03 9.97 -14.96
CA THR A 2 -11.79 10.70 -14.70
C THR A 2 -10.83 9.73 -14.00
N GLY A 3 -9.90 9.16 -14.76
CA GLY A 3 -8.76 8.47 -14.15
C GLY A 3 -7.94 9.51 -13.42
N THR A 4 -8.01 9.53 -12.09
CA THR A 4 -7.14 10.37 -11.27
C THR A 4 -5.71 9.97 -11.58
N MET A 5 -4.98 10.85 -12.25
CA MET A 5 -3.56 10.68 -12.53
C MET A 5 -2.85 10.79 -11.19
N LEU A 6 -2.11 9.73 -10.81
CA LEU A 6 -1.27 9.77 -9.60
C LEU A 6 -0.29 10.93 -9.73
N ASP A 7 -0.05 11.63 -8.62
CA ASP A 7 1.04 12.61 -8.57
C ASP A 7 2.40 11.90 -8.62
N GLN A 8 3.48 12.66 -8.83
CA GLN A 8 4.82 12.11 -8.98
C GLN A 8 5.29 11.36 -7.73
N ASP A 9 4.88 11.82 -6.54
CA ASP A 9 5.28 11.21 -5.27
C ASP A 9 4.55 9.88 -5.06
N GLN A 10 3.25 9.82 -5.42
CA GLN A 10 2.45 8.61 -5.40
C GLN A 10 2.99 7.54 -6.36
N GLU A 11 3.35 7.92 -7.59
CA GLU A 11 3.94 6.97 -8.53
C GLU A 11 5.30 6.45 -8.03
N ALA A 12 6.08 7.30 -7.35
CA ALA A 12 7.33 6.88 -6.71
C ALA A 12 7.08 5.87 -5.57
N TYR A 13 6.05 6.06 -4.74
CA TYR A 13 5.65 5.07 -3.74
C TYR A 13 5.22 3.75 -4.37
N VAL A 14 4.38 3.78 -5.40
CA VAL A 14 3.98 2.58 -6.14
C VAL A 14 5.21 1.84 -6.66
N ALA A 15 6.13 2.54 -7.31
CA ALA A 15 7.34 1.95 -7.87
C ALA A 15 8.22 1.31 -6.78
N ALA A 16 8.43 2.00 -5.65
CA ALA A 16 9.19 1.48 -4.53
C ALA A 16 8.56 0.22 -3.92
N ILE A 17 7.24 0.26 -3.67
CA ILE A 17 6.49 -0.86 -3.10
C ILE A 17 6.52 -2.07 -4.04
N VAL A 18 6.29 -1.88 -5.34
CA VAL A 18 6.33 -2.96 -6.34
C VAL A 18 7.75 -3.54 -6.44
N THR A 19 8.79 -2.70 -6.44
CA THR A 19 10.19 -3.16 -6.50
C THR A 19 10.53 -4.07 -5.31
N ILE A 20 10.02 -3.76 -4.11
CA ILE A 20 10.22 -4.60 -2.92
C ILE A 20 9.43 -5.91 -3.05
N ALA A 21 8.18 -5.84 -3.50
CA ALA A 21 7.34 -7.02 -3.73
C ALA A 21 7.96 -7.99 -4.75
N GLU A 22 8.58 -7.49 -5.82
CA GLU A 22 9.26 -8.31 -6.83
C GLU A 22 10.47 -9.06 -6.25
N ARG A 23 11.10 -8.54 -5.19
CA ARG A 23 12.27 -9.16 -4.54
C ARG A 23 11.88 -10.23 -3.52
N ASP A 24 10.66 -10.20 -2.99
CA ASP A 24 10.21 -11.11 -1.94
C ASP A 24 8.75 -11.53 -2.14
N THR A 25 8.55 -12.82 -2.44
CA THR A 25 7.23 -13.39 -2.71
C THR A 25 6.29 -13.33 -1.49
N SER A 26 6.81 -13.38 -0.27
CA SER A 26 6.00 -13.26 0.94
C SER A 26 5.43 -11.85 1.09
N ILE A 27 6.23 -10.83 0.77
CA ILE A 27 5.80 -9.43 0.76
C ILE A 27 4.78 -9.20 -0.35
N ALA A 28 5.04 -9.71 -1.56
CA ALA A 28 4.10 -9.61 -2.67
C ALA A 28 2.73 -10.20 -2.30
N ARG A 29 2.71 -11.37 -1.67
CA ARG A 29 1.47 -12.02 -1.24
C ARG A 29 0.70 -11.14 -0.26
N VAL A 30 1.36 -10.67 0.81
CA VAL A 30 0.71 -9.81 1.81
C VAL A 30 0.16 -8.53 1.18
N LEU A 31 0.93 -7.91 0.28
CA LEU A 31 0.48 -6.70 -0.41
C LEU A 31 -0.76 -6.96 -1.27
N ARG A 32 -0.82 -8.06 -2.02
CA ARG A 32 -2.02 -8.44 -2.79
C ARG A 32 -3.24 -8.60 -1.90
N GLU A 33 -3.10 -9.24 -0.74
CA GLU A 33 -4.20 -9.37 0.23
C GLU A 33 -4.66 -8.01 0.74
N ILE A 34 -3.73 -7.12 1.11
CA ILE A 34 -4.05 -5.79 1.64
C ILE A 34 -4.78 -4.95 0.58
N VAL A 35 -4.27 -4.88 -0.65
CA VAL A 35 -4.87 -4.04 -1.70
C VAL A 35 -6.18 -4.59 -2.24
N ALA A 36 -6.45 -5.89 -2.05
CA ALA A 36 -7.72 -6.52 -2.40
C ALA A 36 -8.86 -6.22 -1.40
N LEU A 37 -8.53 -5.71 -0.21
CA LEU A 37 -9.55 -5.27 0.75
C LEU A 37 -10.36 -4.09 0.20
N ASP A 38 -11.63 -4.05 0.58
CA ASP A 38 -12.46 -2.85 0.42
C ASP A 38 -11.74 -1.61 1.00
N GLY A 39 -11.88 -0.46 0.33
CA GLY A 39 -11.15 0.76 0.67
C GLY A 39 -11.31 1.19 2.13
N ALA A 40 -12.54 1.12 2.67
CA ALA A 40 -12.81 1.49 4.06
C ALA A 40 -12.21 0.48 5.04
N VAL A 41 -12.29 -0.82 4.72
CA VAL A 41 -11.70 -1.89 5.52
C VAL A 41 -10.18 -1.78 5.54
N ARG A 42 -9.56 -1.55 4.37
CA ARG A 42 -8.11 -1.36 4.23
C ARG A 42 -7.63 -0.16 5.04
N ALA A 43 -8.29 0.99 4.91
CA ALA A 43 -7.95 2.19 5.65
C ALA A 43 -8.03 1.97 7.17
N GLY A 44 -9.12 1.36 7.65
CA GLY A 44 -9.28 1.06 9.08
C GLY A 44 -8.24 0.06 9.62
N ALA A 45 -7.90 -0.97 8.83
CA ALA A 45 -6.85 -1.92 9.20
C ALA A 45 -5.48 -1.25 9.30
N LEU A 46 -5.13 -0.40 8.31
CA LEU A 46 -3.87 0.33 8.30
C LEU A 46 -3.79 1.37 9.42
N ASP A 47 -4.91 2.00 9.81
CA ASP A 47 -4.98 2.91 10.96
C ASP A 47 -4.67 2.17 12.28
N LEU A 48 -5.24 0.98 12.46
CA LEU A 48 -4.99 0.14 13.64
C LEU A 48 -3.52 -0.30 13.71
N VAL A 49 -2.96 -0.77 12.59
CA VAL A 49 -1.54 -1.16 12.50
C VAL A 49 -0.63 0.02 12.75
N SER A 50 -0.93 1.19 12.17
CA SER A 50 -0.17 2.42 12.37
C SER A 50 -0.18 2.86 13.84
N ALA A 51 -1.34 2.85 14.49
CA ALA A 51 -1.46 3.18 15.91
C ALA A 51 -0.62 2.23 16.78
N HIS A 52 -0.66 0.93 16.50
CA HIS A 52 0.14 -0.06 17.22
C HIS A 52 1.64 0.12 17.00
N LEU A 53 2.06 0.46 15.78
CA LEU A 53 3.48 0.65 15.46
C LEU A 53 4.07 1.93 16.05
N ARG A 54 3.30 3.01 16.20
CA ARG A 54 3.74 4.22 16.89
C ARG A 54 4.21 3.98 18.33
N THR A 55 3.73 2.91 18.97
CA THR A 55 4.18 2.52 20.31
C THR A 55 5.55 1.82 20.32
N ARG A 56 6.07 1.44 19.15
CA ARG A 56 7.27 0.59 18.99
C ARG A 56 8.34 1.20 18.08
N THR A 57 7.97 2.08 17.16
CA THR A 57 8.88 2.77 16.25
C THR A 57 8.39 4.17 15.91
N GLY A 58 9.32 5.07 15.61
CA GLY A 58 9.08 6.42 15.11
C GLY A 58 9.52 6.62 13.65
N ASP A 59 9.72 5.53 12.90
CA ASP A 59 10.20 5.58 11.52
C ASP A 59 9.18 6.23 10.59
N ALA A 60 9.50 7.43 10.10
CA ALA A 60 8.63 8.24 9.24
C ALA A 60 8.32 7.57 7.89
N ASP A 61 9.27 6.80 7.34
CA ASP A 61 9.10 6.16 6.03
C ASP A 61 8.08 5.03 6.09
N VAL A 62 8.03 4.31 7.22
CA VAL A 62 7.00 3.28 7.47
C VAL A 62 5.61 3.90 7.47
N PHE A 63 5.42 5.04 8.14
CA PHE A 63 4.12 5.69 8.18
C PHE A 63 3.72 6.31 6.84
N ALA A 64 4.67 6.86 6.08
CA ALA A 64 4.42 7.33 4.73
C ALA A 64 3.96 6.19 3.79
N CYS A 65 4.54 5.00 3.94
CA CYS A 65 4.11 3.80 3.21
C CYS A 65 2.66 3.42 3.55
N PHE A 66 2.28 3.41 4.83
CA PHE A 66 0.88 3.14 5.19
C PHE A 66 -0.07 4.21 4.67
N GLU A 67 0.28 5.49 4.76
CA GLU A 67 -0.53 6.56 4.18
C GLU A 67 -0.71 6.39 2.67
N ALA A 68 0.33 5.95 1.95
CA ALA A 68 0.22 5.62 0.53
C ALA A 68 -0.74 4.43 0.30
N LEU A 69 -0.61 3.34 1.06
CA LEU A 69 -1.46 2.14 0.94
C LEU A 69 -2.94 2.38 1.30
N ARG A 70 -3.24 3.41 2.11
CA ARG A 70 -4.61 3.82 2.42
C ARG A 70 -5.34 4.36 1.19
N ARG A 71 -4.63 5.04 0.28
CA ARG A 71 -5.25 5.68 -0.89
C ARG A 71 -5.71 4.65 -1.91
N ASP A 72 -6.97 4.75 -2.34
CA ASP A 72 -7.60 3.79 -3.26
C ASP A 72 -6.92 3.74 -4.63
N ASP A 73 -6.45 4.87 -5.13
CA ASP A 73 -5.76 4.98 -6.41
C ASP A 73 -4.39 4.29 -6.39
N VAL A 74 -3.60 4.50 -5.33
CA VAL A 74 -2.33 3.82 -5.09
C VAL A 74 -2.54 2.31 -4.93
N ALA A 75 -3.50 1.90 -4.09
CA ALA A 75 -3.80 0.48 -3.87
C ALA A 75 -4.24 -0.21 -5.16
N ARG A 76 -5.11 0.42 -5.94
CA ARG A 76 -5.52 -0.06 -7.27
C ARG A 76 -4.32 -0.19 -8.21
N ARG A 77 -3.42 0.80 -8.24
CA ARG A 77 -2.23 0.77 -9.10
C ARG A 77 -1.29 -0.37 -8.72
N ILE A 78 -1.10 -0.62 -7.43
CA ILE A 78 -0.32 -1.75 -6.94
C ILE A 78 -0.99 -3.07 -7.34
N ALA A 79 -2.32 -3.19 -7.18
CA ALA A 79 -3.06 -4.38 -7.59
C ALA A 79 -2.93 -4.68 -9.10
N GLU A 80 -3.02 -3.64 -9.95
CA GLU A 80 -2.80 -3.75 -11.40
C GLU A 80 -1.41 -4.29 -11.75
N ARG A 81 -0.39 -3.97 -10.95
CA ARG A 81 1.00 -4.41 -11.16
C ARG A 81 1.28 -5.80 -10.61
N LEU A 82 0.76 -6.10 -9.41
CA LEU A 82 1.07 -7.34 -8.69
C LEU A 82 0.13 -8.50 -9.03
N GLY A 83 -1.03 -8.21 -9.64
CA GLY A 83 -2.06 -9.19 -9.96
C GLY A 83 -2.97 -9.53 -8.78
N PRO A 84 -3.95 -10.44 -8.97
CA PRO A 84 -4.93 -10.80 -7.96
C PRO A 84 -4.30 -11.60 -6.80
N PRO A 85 -4.93 -11.60 -5.61
CA PRO A 85 -4.50 -12.44 -4.49
C PRO A 85 -4.50 -13.93 -4.85
N GLY A 86 -3.53 -14.67 -4.30
CA GLY A 86 -3.21 -16.05 -4.68
C GLY A 86 -1.80 -16.46 -4.26
#